data_AF-A0AAV9ZB31-F1
#
_entry.id   AF-A0AAV9ZB31-F1
#
_cell.length_a   1.000
_cell.length_b   1.000
_cell.length_c   1.000
_cell.angle_alpha   90.00
_cell.angle_beta   90.00
_cell.angle_gamma   90.00
#
_symmetry.space_group_name_H-M   'P 1'
#
loop_
_entity.id
_entity.type
_entity.pdbx_description
1 polymer ?
#
loop_
_entity_poly.entity_id
_entity_poly.type
_entity_poly.pdbx_seq_one_letter_code
_entity_poly.pdbx_strand_id
1 'polypeptide(L)'
;MSHHSFPGGSTRGQVYGTGIYGSGYPGFHTRGVEGRWFPFYFWPLVWGPGPSYSAYLRTDEYGQPSSTSRPGGVMTEAVFQSSGTGTIFRLVAHSGATAPSPFNGNTVHAEQVVQYYRASSVALTLDTYNDTAIFLPENSTSQTPLPAGVDQNLLTCLNLTIGQAVPLVDVVSNPDVMSSSRSRSASATAIGNVEMSR
;
A
#
# COMPACT_ATOMS: atom_id res chain seq x y z
N MET A 1 -22.37 21.09 10.83
CA MET A 1 -21.69 20.11 9.96
C MET A 1 -20.46 20.81 9.41
N SER A 2 -19.33 20.66 10.08
CA SER A 2 -18.11 21.39 9.74
C SER A 2 -17.44 20.70 8.55
N HIS A 3 -17.38 21.42 7.43
CA HIS A 3 -16.64 21.01 6.25
C HIS A 3 -15.15 20.99 6.60
N HIS A 4 -14.60 19.80 6.77
CA HIS A 4 -13.15 19.63 6.74
C HIS A 4 -12.72 19.85 5.28
N SER A 5 -12.17 21.03 5.00
CA SER A 5 -11.44 21.28 3.75
C SER A 5 -10.40 20.18 3.59
N PHE A 6 -10.55 19.35 2.56
CA PHE A 6 -9.47 18.49 2.08
C PHE A 6 -8.35 19.42 1.65
N PRO A 7 -7.19 19.47 2.34
CA PRO A 7 -6.06 20.17 1.80
C PRO A 7 -5.69 19.42 0.51
N GLY A 8 -5.88 20.06 -0.65
CA GLY A 8 -5.21 19.63 -1.87
C GLY A 8 -3.73 19.45 -1.54
N GLY A 9 -3.25 18.21 -1.63
CA GLY A 9 -2.00 17.85 -0.97
C GLY A 9 -1.68 16.39 -1.15
N SER A 10 -1.37 16.00 -2.38
CA SER A 10 -0.76 14.71 -2.67
C SER A 10 0.40 14.98 -3.62
N THR A 11 1.47 15.55 -3.08
CA THR A 11 2.74 15.59 -3.82
C THR A 11 3.33 14.18 -3.81
N ARG A 12 4.19 13.84 -4.78
CA ARG A 12 4.87 12.53 -4.78
C ARG A 12 5.70 12.26 -3.52
N GLY A 13 6.07 13.31 -2.77
CA GLY A 13 6.76 13.18 -1.49
C GLY A 13 5.93 12.52 -0.38
N GLN A 14 4.60 12.48 -0.50
CA GLN A 14 3.69 11.87 0.48
C GLN A 14 3.27 10.45 0.11
N VAL A 15 3.85 9.89 -0.96
CA VAL A 15 3.57 8.52 -1.39
C VAL A 15 4.21 7.50 -0.46
N TYR A 16 5.44 7.77 -0.02
CA TYR A 16 6.24 6.81 0.74
C TYR A 16 5.91 6.88 2.23
N GLY A 17 5.51 5.74 2.81
CA GLY A 17 5.45 5.52 4.25
C GLY A 17 6.76 4.92 4.78
N THR A 18 6.63 4.03 5.75
CA THR A 18 7.71 3.16 6.26
C THR A 18 7.24 1.71 6.21
N GLY A 19 7.96 0.74 6.77
CA GLY A 19 7.46 -0.63 6.99
C GLY A 19 6.42 -0.72 8.12
N ILE A 20 6.05 0.41 8.73
CA ILE A 20 5.08 0.46 9.82
C ILE A 20 3.67 0.64 9.26
N TYR A 21 2.75 -0.25 9.66
CA TYR A 21 1.34 -0.13 9.30
C TYR A 21 0.74 1.15 9.89
N GLY A 22 0.04 1.94 9.08
CA GLY A 22 -0.43 3.27 9.44
C GLY A 22 0.54 4.41 9.11
N SER A 23 1.71 4.13 8.53
CA SER A 23 2.63 5.18 8.07
C SER A 23 2.11 5.90 6.83
N GLY A 24 2.52 7.17 6.66
CA GLY A 24 2.10 8.02 5.54
C GLY A 24 0.75 8.73 5.74
N TYR A 25 0.13 8.58 6.92
CA TYR A 25 -1.02 9.39 7.33
C TYR A 25 -0.59 10.78 7.82
N PRO A 26 -1.08 11.88 7.22
CA PRO A 26 -0.74 13.23 7.69
C PRO A 26 -1.18 13.46 9.14
N GLY A 27 -0.23 13.84 10.00
CA GLY A 27 -0.49 14.17 11.41
C GLY A 27 -0.53 12.99 12.37
N PHE A 28 -0.34 11.75 11.90
CA PHE A 28 -0.33 10.55 12.74
C PHE A 28 1.04 9.88 12.73
N HIS A 29 1.51 9.47 13.91
CA HIS A 29 2.82 8.83 14.10
C HIS A 29 2.72 7.49 14.82
N THR A 30 1.50 7.02 15.13
CA THR A 30 1.26 5.71 15.73
C THR A 30 1.03 4.65 14.67
N ARG A 31 1.15 3.39 15.09
CA ARG A 31 0.79 2.24 14.24
C ARG A 31 -0.71 2.19 14.02
N GLY A 32 -1.13 1.41 13.03
CA GLY A 32 -2.55 1.17 12.77
C GLY A 32 -3.21 2.27 11.97
N VAL A 33 -4.44 1.98 11.60
CA VAL A 33 -5.28 2.85 10.77
C VAL A 33 -6.66 3.08 11.37
N GLU A 34 -6.92 2.54 12.56
CA GLU A 34 -8.23 2.61 13.21
C GLU A 34 -8.69 4.07 13.39
N GLY A 35 -9.94 4.33 13.01
CA GLY A 35 -10.57 5.64 13.11
C GLY A 35 -9.93 6.70 12.20
N ARG A 36 -9.10 6.30 11.23
CA ARG A 36 -8.46 7.25 10.31
C ARG A 36 -9.33 7.49 9.08
N TRP A 37 -9.46 8.77 8.74
CA TRP A 37 -10.06 9.25 7.48
C TRP A 37 -9.20 8.84 6.28
N PHE A 38 -9.76 8.81 5.07
CA PHE A 38 -9.04 8.36 3.85
C PHE A 38 -8.36 9.54 3.12
N PRO A 39 -7.07 9.83 3.35
CA PRO A 39 -6.42 10.98 2.74
C PRO A 39 -6.28 10.86 1.21
N PHE A 40 -6.38 9.65 0.65
CA PHE A 40 -6.10 9.37 -0.76
C PHE A 40 -7.19 8.53 -1.44
N TYR A 41 -8.44 8.55 -0.96
CA TYR A 41 -9.59 7.78 -1.48
C TYR A 41 -9.50 6.25 -1.42
N PHE A 42 -8.32 5.68 -1.28
CA PHE A 42 -8.12 4.24 -1.13
C PHE A 42 -8.20 3.82 0.34
N TRP A 43 -8.83 2.67 0.58
CA TRP A 43 -8.85 2.07 1.91
C TRP A 43 -7.47 1.52 2.29
N PRO A 44 -7.13 1.50 3.60
CA PRO A 44 -6.01 0.73 4.09
C PRO A 44 -6.12 -0.75 3.72
N LEU A 45 -4.99 -1.38 3.47
CA LEU A 45 -4.90 -2.83 3.35
C LEU A 45 -5.32 -3.47 4.66
N VAL A 46 -6.20 -4.45 4.60
CA VAL A 46 -6.53 -5.25 5.79
C VAL A 46 -5.77 -6.56 5.72
N TRP A 47 -5.07 -6.86 6.79
CA TRP A 47 -4.35 -8.13 6.91
C TRP A 47 -5.34 -9.20 7.37
N GLY A 48 -5.24 -10.40 6.78
CA GLY A 48 -6.05 -11.55 7.16
C GLY A 48 -5.77 -11.99 8.62
N PRO A 49 -6.42 -13.05 9.11
CA PRO A 49 -6.15 -13.58 10.44
C PRO A 49 -4.72 -14.13 10.51
N GLY A 50 -3.76 -13.31 10.91
CA GLY A 50 -2.41 -13.77 11.20
C GLY A 50 -2.23 -14.21 12.66
N PRO A 51 -1.02 -14.68 13.02
CA PRO A 51 -0.74 -15.22 14.34
C PRO A 51 -0.82 -14.11 15.38
N SER A 52 -1.92 -14.07 16.13
CA SER A 52 -2.10 -13.20 17.31
C SER A 52 -1.77 -11.72 17.10
N TYR A 53 -2.11 -11.14 15.94
CA TYR A 53 -1.84 -9.72 15.67
C TYR A 53 -2.40 -8.77 16.73
N SER A 54 -1.71 -7.66 16.98
CA SER A 54 -2.22 -6.58 17.83
C SER A 54 -3.51 -5.98 17.25
N ALA A 55 -4.35 -5.36 18.09
CA ALA A 55 -5.65 -4.80 17.69
C ALA A 55 -5.56 -3.87 16.47
N TYR A 56 -4.49 -3.06 16.41
CA TYR A 56 -4.25 -2.09 15.35
C TYR A 56 -4.07 -2.69 13.93
N LEU A 57 -3.89 -4.01 13.80
CA LEU A 57 -3.80 -4.73 12.51
C LEU A 57 -5.08 -5.53 12.17
N ARG A 58 -5.97 -5.72 13.15
CA ARG A 58 -7.20 -6.50 13.00
C ARG A 58 -8.44 -5.63 12.84
N THR A 59 -8.29 -4.40 12.39
CA THR A 59 -9.42 -3.48 12.26
C THR A 59 -10.41 -4.03 11.22
N ASP A 60 -11.58 -4.45 11.68
CA ASP A 60 -12.72 -4.84 10.84
C ASP A 60 -13.46 -3.62 10.28
N GLU A 61 -13.10 -2.40 10.73
CA GLU A 61 -13.54 -1.10 10.21
C GLU A 61 -13.50 -1.03 8.68
N TYR A 62 -12.42 -1.56 8.10
CA TYR A 62 -12.23 -1.54 6.66
C TYR A 62 -12.72 -2.83 5.99
N GLY A 63 -13.40 -3.75 6.68
CA GLY A 63 -13.98 -4.98 6.13
C GLY A 63 -12.98 -6.12 5.90
N GLN A 64 -13.27 -7.06 4.97
CA GLN A 64 -12.38 -8.18 4.64
C GLN A 64 -11.60 -7.99 3.32
N PRO A 65 -10.43 -8.63 3.11
CA PRO A 65 -9.62 -8.47 1.90
C PRO A 65 -10.36 -8.80 0.59
N SER A 66 -11.32 -9.72 0.64
CA SER A 66 -12.17 -10.14 -0.50
C SER A 66 -13.40 -9.25 -0.72
N SER A 67 -13.58 -8.20 0.09
CA SER A 67 -14.77 -7.35 0.01
C SER A 67 -14.76 -6.48 -1.25
N THR A 68 -15.77 -6.64 -2.11
CA THR A 68 -15.92 -5.88 -3.36
C THR A 68 -16.57 -4.51 -3.16
N SER A 69 -17.16 -4.24 -2.00
CA SER A 69 -17.81 -2.96 -1.68
C SER A 69 -16.82 -1.87 -1.23
N ARG A 70 -15.54 -2.21 -1.11
CA ARG A 70 -14.48 -1.29 -0.71
C ARG A 70 -14.10 -0.34 -1.87
N PRO A 71 -13.95 0.96 -1.63
CA PRO A 71 -13.22 1.87 -2.53
C PRO A 71 -11.81 1.32 -2.84
N GLY A 72 -11.60 0.95 -4.11
CA GLY A 72 -10.38 0.29 -4.58
C GLY A 72 -10.57 -1.18 -4.98
N GLY A 73 -11.70 -1.81 -4.64
CA GLY A 73 -12.00 -3.21 -4.99
C GLY A 73 -11.39 -4.22 -4.03
N VAL A 74 -11.24 -5.47 -4.49
CA VAL A 74 -10.65 -6.54 -3.69
C VAL A 74 -9.14 -6.36 -3.57
N MET A 75 -8.55 -6.86 -2.48
CA MET A 75 -7.09 -6.91 -2.34
C MET A 75 -6.51 -7.99 -3.25
N THR A 76 -5.40 -7.65 -3.89
CA THR A 76 -4.68 -8.51 -4.82
C THR A 76 -3.19 -8.42 -4.60
N GLU A 77 -2.47 -9.46 -5.04
CA GLU A 77 -1.03 -9.53 -4.96
C GLU A 77 -0.39 -9.81 -6.33
N ALA A 78 0.82 -9.28 -6.52
CA ALA A 78 1.69 -9.58 -7.66
C ALA A 78 3.08 -9.96 -7.15
N VAL A 79 3.72 -10.96 -7.76
CA VAL A 79 4.97 -11.56 -7.30
C VAL A 79 6.12 -11.15 -8.21
N PHE A 80 7.24 -10.71 -7.61
CA PHE A 80 8.48 -10.36 -8.29
C PHE A 80 9.63 -11.14 -7.66
N GLN A 81 10.30 -11.97 -8.44
CA GLN A 81 11.45 -12.74 -7.96
C GLN A 81 12.75 -12.14 -8.49
N SER A 82 13.73 -11.94 -7.61
CA SER A 82 15.09 -11.58 -8.03
C SER A 82 15.75 -12.75 -8.74
N SER A 83 16.32 -12.49 -9.91
CA SER A 83 17.16 -13.45 -10.65
C SER A 83 18.55 -13.62 -10.04
N GLY A 84 19.01 -12.67 -9.21
CA GLY A 84 20.34 -12.70 -8.59
C GLY A 84 20.35 -13.41 -7.24
N THR A 85 19.46 -13.03 -6.33
CA THR A 85 19.42 -13.57 -4.96
C THR A 85 18.32 -14.61 -4.74
N GLY A 86 17.39 -14.73 -5.69
CA GLY A 86 16.19 -15.56 -5.52
C GLY A 86 15.15 -15.00 -4.55
N THR A 87 15.36 -13.79 -3.99
CA THR A 87 14.40 -13.18 -3.07
C THR A 87 13.09 -12.87 -3.76
N ILE A 88 11.98 -13.16 -3.08
CA ILE A 88 10.63 -12.93 -3.60
C ILE A 88 10.04 -11.71 -2.91
N PHE A 89 9.69 -10.71 -3.72
CA PHE A 89 8.92 -9.55 -3.31
C PHE A 89 7.47 -9.71 -3.76
N ARG A 90 6.52 -9.23 -2.96
CA ARG A 90 5.11 -9.18 -3.36
C ARG A 90 4.57 -7.76 -3.21
N LEU A 91 3.91 -7.29 -4.25
CA LEU A 91 3.14 -6.06 -4.21
C LEU A 91 1.71 -6.40 -3.81
N VAL A 92 1.24 -5.85 -2.70
CA VAL A 92 -0.15 -5.98 -2.24
C VAL A 92 -0.86 -4.64 -2.40
N ALA A 93 -1.99 -4.65 -3.11
CA ALA A 93 -2.78 -3.46 -3.39
C ALA A 93 -4.25 -3.83 -3.64
N HIS A 94 -5.13 -2.84 -3.60
CA HIS A 94 -6.51 -3.01 -4.06
C HIS A 94 -6.56 -2.99 -5.61
N SER A 95 -7.39 -3.85 -6.21
CA SER A 95 -7.39 -4.11 -7.66
C SER A 95 -8.21 -3.13 -8.48
N GLY A 96 -7.61 -2.62 -9.56
CA GLY A 96 -8.33 -2.02 -10.70
C GLY A 96 -8.02 -2.66 -12.06
N ALA A 97 -7.25 -3.78 -12.12
CA ALA A 97 -6.64 -4.27 -13.36
C ALA A 97 -6.63 -5.81 -13.51
N THR A 98 -6.51 -6.27 -14.76
CA THR A 98 -6.45 -7.66 -15.25
C THR A 98 -5.01 -8.22 -15.23
N ALA A 99 -4.52 -8.72 -14.10
CA ALA A 99 -3.31 -9.57 -13.97
C ALA A 99 -2.91 -9.99 -12.54
N PRO A 100 -3.39 -9.40 -11.42
CA PRO A 100 -2.93 -9.81 -10.10
C PRO A 100 -3.76 -10.99 -9.55
N SER A 101 -3.16 -11.83 -8.70
CA SER A 101 -3.89 -12.91 -8.02
C SER A 101 -4.63 -12.36 -6.79
N PRO A 102 -5.73 -12.99 -6.36
CA PRO A 102 -6.38 -12.63 -5.11
C PRO A 102 -5.39 -12.66 -3.94
N PHE A 103 -5.41 -11.63 -3.10
CA PHE A 103 -4.56 -11.60 -1.90
C PHE A 103 -4.95 -12.74 -0.95
N ASN A 104 -3.95 -13.46 -0.45
CA ASN A 104 -4.15 -14.52 0.53
C ASN A 104 -3.41 -14.19 1.83
N GLY A 105 -4.16 -13.72 2.83
CA GLY A 105 -3.63 -13.37 4.15
C GLY A 105 -3.08 -14.54 4.97
N ASN A 106 -3.23 -15.79 4.50
CA ASN A 106 -2.60 -16.97 5.09
C ASN A 106 -1.18 -17.23 4.56
N THR A 107 -0.81 -16.63 3.44
CA THR A 107 0.51 -16.80 2.81
C THR A 107 1.33 -15.51 2.81
N VAL A 108 0.66 -14.36 2.82
CA VAL A 108 1.29 -13.05 2.88
C VAL A 108 0.83 -12.35 4.15
N HIS A 109 1.80 -11.97 4.95
CA HIS A 109 1.59 -11.51 6.32
C HIS A 109 2.13 -10.09 6.52
N ALA A 110 1.58 -9.38 7.51
CA ALA A 110 1.90 -7.99 7.76
C ALA A 110 3.37 -7.78 8.21
N GLU A 111 3.96 -8.76 8.89
CA GLU A 111 5.37 -8.76 9.30
C GLU A 111 6.35 -8.82 8.12
N GLN A 112 5.89 -9.25 6.94
CA GLN A 112 6.73 -9.32 5.74
C GLN A 112 6.84 -7.97 5.03
N VAL A 113 6.11 -6.94 5.48
CA VAL A 113 6.06 -5.64 4.81
C VAL A 113 7.37 -4.88 5.01
N VAL A 114 8.04 -4.55 3.90
CA VAL A 114 9.25 -3.74 3.90
C VAL A 114 8.95 -2.26 3.66
N GLN A 115 7.81 -1.95 3.01
CA GLN A 115 7.41 -0.58 2.68
C GLN A 115 5.90 -0.48 2.47
N TYR A 116 5.26 0.47 3.15
CA TYR A 116 3.91 0.94 2.82
C TYR A 116 3.95 2.18 1.93
N TYR A 117 2.93 2.32 1.09
CA TYR A 117 2.71 3.51 0.28
C TYR A 117 1.27 4.01 0.48
N ARG A 118 1.09 5.33 0.35
CA ARG A 118 -0.21 6.02 0.45
C ARG A 118 -1.02 5.58 1.66
N ALA A 119 -0.58 5.96 2.85
CA ALA A 119 -1.38 5.73 4.06
C ALA A 119 -1.79 4.24 4.20
N SER A 120 -0.83 3.34 3.97
CA SER A 120 -1.00 1.88 4.01
C SER A 120 -2.07 1.29 3.07
N SER A 121 -2.36 1.93 1.95
CA SER A 121 -3.26 1.38 0.91
C SER A 121 -2.55 0.49 -0.13
N VAL A 122 -1.22 0.55 -0.16
CA VAL A 122 -0.34 -0.31 -0.97
C VAL A 122 0.82 -0.75 -0.08
N ALA A 123 1.29 -1.98 -0.24
CA ALA A 123 2.44 -2.51 0.48
C ALA A 123 3.35 -3.33 -0.43
N LEU A 124 4.65 -3.21 -0.21
CA LEU A 124 5.66 -4.11 -0.74
C LEU A 124 6.11 -5.04 0.40
N THR A 125 6.02 -6.35 0.18
CA THR A 125 6.47 -7.37 1.12
C THR A 125 7.69 -8.12 0.57
N LEU A 126 8.43 -8.76 1.47
CA LEU A 126 9.55 -9.64 1.17
C LEU A 126 9.34 -10.96 1.90
N ASP A 127 9.27 -12.08 1.18
CA ASP A 127 8.87 -13.38 1.75
C ASP A 127 9.76 -13.85 2.90
N THR A 128 11.06 -13.51 2.85
CA THR A 128 12.06 -13.89 3.87
C THR A 128 12.15 -12.91 5.03
N TYR A 129 11.39 -11.81 5.00
CA TYR A 129 11.41 -10.79 6.04
C TYR A 129 10.37 -11.05 7.12
N ASN A 130 10.72 -10.77 8.36
CA ASN A 130 9.83 -10.88 9.50
C ASN A 130 10.12 -9.74 10.47
N ASP A 131 9.28 -8.70 10.42
CA ASP A 131 9.33 -7.58 11.34
C ASP A 131 8.68 -7.93 12.68
N THR A 132 9.49 -8.40 13.62
CA THR A 132 9.00 -8.71 14.98
C THR A 132 8.52 -7.46 15.74
N ALA A 133 8.86 -6.24 15.28
CA ALA A 133 8.37 -5.00 15.87
C ALA A 133 6.84 -4.83 15.72
N ILE A 134 6.20 -5.64 14.86
CA ILE A 134 4.75 -5.66 14.72
C ILE A 134 4.01 -6.13 15.98
N PHE A 135 4.68 -6.89 16.86
CA PHE A 135 4.11 -7.33 18.13
C PHE A 135 4.28 -6.30 19.26
N LEU A 136 4.94 -5.18 18.97
CA LEU A 136 5.08 -4.08 19.94
C LEU A 136 3.76 -3.29 20.06
N PRO A 137 3.58 -2.52 21.15
CA PRO A 137 2.43 -1.65 21.31
C PRO A 137 2.32 -0.60 20.19
N GLU A 138 1.11 -0.08 19.96
CA GLU A 138 0.80 0.84 18.86
C GLU A 138 1.61 2.15 18.89
N ASN A 139 2.10 2.55 20.06
CA ASN A 139 2.96 3.73 20.22
C ASN A 139 4.42 3.52 19.80
N SER A 140 4.80 2.30 19.42
CA SER A 140 6.16 1.98 18.99
C SER A 140 6.41 2.35 17.53
N THR A 141 7.53 3.02 17.28
CA THR A 141 8.03 3.36 15.94
C THR A 141 9.21 2.48 15.50
N SER A 142 9.53 1.42 16.25
CA SER A 142 10.62 0.51 15.92
C SER A 142 10.31 -0.32 14.67
N GLN A 143 11.33 -0.68 13.90
CA GLN A 143 11.22 -1.59 12.75
C GLN A 143 12.44 -2.52 12.77
N THR A 144 12.24 -3.80 12.52
CA THR A 144 13.35 -4.76 12.37
C THR A 144 14.20 -4.38 11.15
N PRO A 145 15.54 -4.42 11.21
CA PRO A 145 16.36 -4.18 10.03
C PRO A 145 16.14 -5.23 8.94
N LEU A 146 16.28 -4.84 7.68
CA LEU A 146 16.21 -5.78 6.55
C LEU A 146 17.38 -6.79 6.59
N PRO A 147 17.17 -8.05 6.17
CA PRO A 147 18.23 -9.05 6.10
C PRO A 147 19.35 -8.65 5.12
N ALA A 148 20.59 -9.05 5.40
CA ALA A 148 21.75 -8.72 4.57
C ALA A 148 21.75 -9.37 3.17
N GLY A 149 20.92 -10.40 2.94
CA GLY A 149 20.80 -11.11 1.65
C GLY A 149 19.75 -10.56 0.69
N VAL A 150 19.16 -9.40 0.98
CA VAL A 150 18.13 -8.79 0.14
C VAL A 150 18.75 -8.16 -1.09
N ASP A 151 18.12 -8.36 -2.25
CA ASP A 151 18.49 -7.66 -3.48
C ASP A 151 18.10 -6.18 -3.37
N GLN A 152 19.08 -5.35 -2.99
CA GLN A 152 18.88 -3.92 -2.79
C GLN A 152 18.60 -3.18 -4.11
N ASN A 153 19.11 -3.68 -5.24
CA ASN A 153 18.87 -3.06 -6.54
C ASN A 153 17.41 -3.28 -6.95
N LEU A 154 16.93 -4.51 -6.86
CA LEU A 154 15.52 -4.82 -7.14
C LEU A 154 14.59 -4.08 -6.17
N LEU A 155 14.90 -4.07 -4.87
CA LEU A 155 14.12 -3.33 -3.88
C LEU A 155 14.04 -1.84 -4.21
N THR A 156 15.15 -1.23 -4.63
CA THR A 156 15.19 0.18 -5.06
C THR A 156 14.35 0.41 -6.31
N CYS A 157 14.48 -0.45 -7.32
CA CYS A 157 13.70 -0.36 -8.55
C CYS A 157 12.19 -0.50 -8.30
N LEU A 158 11.78 -1.47 -7.46
CA LEU A 158 10.39 -1.66 -7.08
C LEU A 158 9.87 -0.43 -6.32
N ASN A 159 10.61 0.06 -5.33
CA ASN A 159 10.24 1.26 -4.57
C ASN A 159 9.96 2.46 -5.47
N LEU A 160 10.88 2.75 -6.41
CA LEU A 160 10.71 3.86 -7.34
C LEU A 160 9.52 3.64 -8.28
N THR A 161 9.40 2.44 -8.85
CA THR A 161 8.35 2.11 -9.82
C THR A 161 6.96 2.20 -9.18
N ILE A 162 6.80 1.61 -8.00
CA ILE A 162 5.55 1.66 -7.24
C ILE A 162 5.25 3.12 -6.89
N GLY A 163 6.22 3.87 -6.34
CA GLY A 163 6.01 5.26 -5.95
C GLY A 163 5.63 6.19 -7.12
N GLN A 164 6.04 5.87 -8.35
CA GLN A 164 5.60 6.57 -9.55
C GLN A 164 4.21 6.12 -10.03
N ALA A 165 3.87 4.84 -9.88
CA ALA A 165 2.63 4.23 -10.36
C ALA A 165 1.43 4.44 -9.42
N VAL A 166 1.64 4.61 -8.11
CA VAL A 166 0.51 4.78 -7.17
C VAL A 166 -0.25 6.07 -7.49
N PRO A 167 -1.59 6.02 -7.70
CA PRO A 167 -2.37 7.17 -8.11
C PRO A 167 -2.21 8.37 -7.19
N LEU A 168 -2.10 9.57 -7.77
CA LEU A 168 -2.27 10.86 -7.10
C LEU A 168 -3.75 11.24 -7.30
N VAL A 169 -4.50 11.38 -6.23
CA VAL A 169 -5.88 11.90 -6.33
C VAL A 169 -5.83 13.38 -5.97
N ASP A 170 -6.11 14.22 -6.96
CA ASP A 170 -6.29 15.65 -6.76
C ASP A 170 -7.76 15.92 -6.46
N VAL A 171 -8.05 16.36 -5.23
CA VAL A 171 -9.37 16.89 -4.88
C VAL A 171 -9.55 18.24 -5.58
N VAL A 172 -10.12 18.26 -6.78
CA VAL A 172 -10.48 19.52 -7.44
C VAL A 172 -11.70 20.10 -6.71
N SER A 173 -11.48 21.10 -5.86
CA SER A 173 -12.53 21.88 -5.22
C SER A 173 -12.93 23.07 -6.10
N ASN A 174 -13.80 22.89 -7.11
CA ASN A 174 -14.67 23.99 -7.56
C ASN A 174 -15.89 23.51 -8.39
N PRO A 175 -17.14 23.86 -8.01
CA PRO A 175 -18.33 23.54 -8.82
C PRO A 175 -18.52 24.37 -10.11
N ASP A 176 -17.71 25.39 -10.40
CA ASP A 176 -18.00 26.34 -11.50
C ASP A 176 -17.20 26.19 -12.81
N VAL A 177 -16.52 25.06 -13.07
CA VAL A 177 -15.84 24.85 -14.36
C VAL A 177 -16.25 23.52 -15.00
N MET A 178 -17.55 23.37 -15.26
CA MET A 178 -18.01 22.52 -16.37
C MET A 178 -17.88 23.29 -17.69
N SER A 179 -16.66 23.48 -18.17
CA SER A 179 -16.41 23.56 -19.62
C SER A 179 -14.92 23.42 -19.90
N SER A 180 -14.57 22.47 -20.75
CA SER A 180 -13.27 22.37 -21.42
C SER A 180 -12.07 21.85 -20.62
N SER A 181 -12.20 20.69 -19.98
CA SER A 181 -11.10 19.74 -19.99
C SER A 181 -11.60 18.36 -20.36
N ARG A 182 -11.34 17.96 -21.61
CA ARG A 182 -11.26 16.53 -21.98
C ARG A 182 -10.09 15.96 -21.18
N SER A 183 -10.31 15.61 -19.92
CA SER A 183 -9.40 14.74 -19.20
C SER A 183 -9.52 13.37 -19.85
N ARG A 184 -8.46 12.99 -20.56
CA ARG A 184 -8.27 11.63 -21.02
C ARG A 184 -8.47 10.74 -19.80
N SER A 185 -9.49 9.90 -19.84
CA SER A 185 -9.62 8.77 -18.94
C SER A 185 -8.30 8.00 -19.02
N ALA A 186 -7.44 8.17 -18.03
CA ALA A 186 -6.31 7.29 -17.81
C ALA A 186 -6.92 5.99 -17.27
N SER A 187 -7.48 5.20 -18.20
CA SER A 187 -7.65 3.77 -18.00
C SER A 187 -6.32 3.26 -17.46
N ALA A 188 -6.35 2.50 -16.38
CA ALA A 188 -5.19 1.84 -15.81
C ALA A 188 -4.60 0.92 -16.89
N THR A 189 -3.67 1.46 -17.68
CA THR A 189 -2.94 0.70 -18.67
C THR A 189 -2.03 -0.25 -17.91
N ALA A 190 -2.31 -1.52 -18.12
CA ALA A 190 -1.65 -2.66 -17.55
C ALA A 190 -0.13 -2.52 -17.51
N ILE A 191 0.46 -2.96 -16.40
CA ILE A 191 1.88 -3.31 -16.33
C ILE A 191 2.08 -4.45 -17.32
N GLY A 192 2.50 -4.12 -18.54
CA GLY A 192 2.90 -5.10 -19.55
C GLY A 192 4.15 -5.83 -19.06
N ASN A 193 4.18 -7.15 -19.33
CA ASN A 193 5.33 -8.01 -19.12
C ASN A 193 6.64 -7.31 -19.53
N VAL A 194 7.50 -7.03 -18.56
CA VAL A 194 8.91 -6.76 -18.84
C VAL A 194 9.57 -8.11 -19.05
N GLU A 195 9.61 -8.55 -20.29
CA GLU A 195 10.49 -9.62 -20.73
C GLU A 195 11.92 -9.04 -20.78
N MET A 196 12.70 -9.27 -19.72
CA MET A 196 14.12 -8.93 -19.69
C MET A 196 14.88 -9.91 -20.60
N SER A 197 15.09 -9.52 -21.85
CA SER A 197 15.98 -10.21 -22.78
C SER A 197 17.45 -10.03 -22.38
N ARG A 198 18.08 -11.19 -22.13
CA ARG A 198 19.50 -11.59 -22.25
C ARG A 198 20.60 -10.56 -21.96
#